data_AF-A0A0E3NCW5-F1
#
_entry.id   AF-A0A0E3NCW5-F1
#
_cell.length_a   1.000
_cell.length_b   1.000
_cell.length_c   1.000
_cell.angle_alpha   90.00
_cell.angle_beta   90.00
_cell.angle_gamma   90.00
#
_symmetry.space_group_name_H-M   'P 1'
#
loop_
_entity.id
_entity.type
_entity.pdbx_description
1 polymer ?
#
loop_
_entity_poly.entity_id
_entity_poly.type
_entity_poly.pdbx_seq_one_letter_code
_entity_poly.pdbx_strand_id
1 'polypeptide(L)'
;MDRARIIAETAVRISKELDAAAIMVSGDLSFEGIDTGGIPVYYISMRPKSIIDHLVSTGKDGKTPLKELGDQINREASGNSENLQQAAAIEYVLGNQESGIIVGVVETRGSSSIIVHSLDENPLIKAMKECHERIKSEVMSAILKISFDIIMTGREGKKMGAAFIIGDSEEVMKRSHQLILNPYAGHDEAYRNVLDKRNWESIKEFAQLDGVFVVDENGIIHAAGRYLDVDGKNIDIEKGLGGRHVSAAAISRDTVAIAVTISESGGVLRVYKDAKEIICMECMKPAVRYI
;
A
#
# COMPACT_ATOMS: atom_id res chain seq x y z
N MET A 1 -27.52 -28.21 -2.06
CA MET A 1 -26.17 -27.78 -2.47
C MET A 1 -25.91 -26.49 -1.72
N ASP A 2 -24.83 -26.42 -0.97
CA ASP A 2 -24.53 -25.27 -0.11
C ASP A 2 -24.32 -24.00 -0.96
N ARG A 3 -24.95 -22.89 -0.58
CA ARG A 3 -24.87 -21.60 -1.31
C ARG A 3 -23.41 -21.16 -1.46
N ALA A 4 -22.63 -21.32 -0.39
CA ALA A 4 -21.20 -20.99 -0.38
C ALA A 4 -20.45 -21.78 -1.46
N ARG A 5 -20.65 -23.10 -1.51
CA ARG A 5 -20.02 -23.97 -2.51
C ARG A 5 -20.34 -23.56 -3.95
N ILE A 6 -21.60 -23.22 -4.25
CA ILE A 6 -21.99 -22.76 -5.61
C ILE A 6 -21.24 -21.49 -6.00
N ILE A 7 -21.10 -20.54 -5.06
CA ILE A 7 -20.39 -19.27 -5.29
C ILE A 7 -18.90 -19.55 -5.55
N ALA A 8 -18.26 -20.38 -4.73
CA ALA A 8 -16.86 -20.72 -4.88
C ALA A 8 -16.59 -21.46 -6.21
N GLU A 9 -17.40 -22.46 -6.56
CA GLU A 9 -17.30 -23.16 -7.86
C GLU A 9 -17.52 -22.20 -9.04
N THR A 10 -18.44 -21.24 -8.90
CA THR A 10 -18.68 -20.21 -9.92
C THR A 10 -17.49 -19.27 -10.07
N ALA A 11 -16.89 -18.82 -8.96
CA ALA A 11 -15.70 -17.99 -8.97
C ALA A 11 -14.52 -18.71 -9.64
N VAL A 12 -14.32 -20.00 -9.34
CA VAL A 12 -13.31 -20.83 -10.01
C VAL A 12 -13.58 -20.93 -11.50
N ARG A 13 -14.83 -21.18 -11.92
CA ARG A 13 -15.18 -21.25 -13.35
C ARG A 13 -14.85 -19.94 -14.06
N ILE A 14 -15.29 -18.80 -13.51
CA ILE A 14 -14.98 -17.46 -14.04
C ILE A 14 -13.46 -17.26 -14.14
N SER A 15 -12.73 -17.66 -13.11
CA SER A 15 -11.27 -17.52 -13.06
C SER A 15 -10.57 -18.33 -14.16
N LYS A 16 -11.02 -19.57 -14.41
CA LYS A 16 -10.48 -20.41 -15.50
C LYS A 16 -10.83 -19.85 -16.88
N GLU A 17 -12.05 -19.38 -17.08
CA GLU A 17 -12.50 -18.80 -18.36
C GLU A 17 -11.78 -17.49 -18.71
N LEU A 18 -11.38 -16.73 -17.69
CA LEU A 18 -10.71 -15.43 -17.86
C LEU A 18 -9.18 -15.50 -17.72
N ASP A 19 -8.59 -16.69 -17.54
CA ASP A 19 -7.15 -16.85 -17.26
C ASP A 19 -6.69 -15.94 -16.11
N ALA A 20 -7.41 -15.99 -15.00
CA ALA A 20 -7.16 -15.12 -13.86
C ALA A 20 -5.83 -15.45 -13.17
N ALA A 21 -5.06 -14.40 -12.86
CA ALA A 21 -3.80 -14.49 -12.14
C ALA A 21 -4.00 -14.98 -10.69
N ALA A 22 -5.13 -14.63 -10.06
CA ALA A 22 -5.46 -15.08 -8.72
C ALA A 22 -6.95 -14.95 -8.39
N ILE A 23 -7.38 -15.72 -7.39
CA ILE A 23 -8.65 -15.55 -6.69
C ILE A 23 -8.38 -14.90 -5.33
N MET A 24 -9.09 -13.82 -5.00
CA MET A 24 -8.98 -13.17 -3.70
C MET A 24 -10.30 -13.28 -2.94
N VAL A 25 -10.24 -13.74 -1.69
CA VAL A 25 -11.40 -14.06 -0.87
C VAL A 25 -11.44 -13.14 0.34
N SER A 26 -12.57 -12.45 0.52
CA SER A 26 -12.87 -11.62 1.68
C SER A 26 -14.11 -12.19 2.38
N GLY A 27 -13.91 -12.87 3.51
CA GLY A 27 -14.95 -13.61 4.22
C GLY A 27 -14.53 -15.06 4.51
N ASP A 28 -15.50 -15.89 4.87
CA ASP A 28 -15.26 -17.26 5.37
C ASP A 28 -15.49 -18.33 4.28
N LEU A 29 -15.59 -17.91 3.01
CA LEU A 29 -15.85 -18.79 1.88
C LEU A 29 -14.72 -19.82 1.71
N SER A 30 -15.05 -21.11 1.88
CA SER A 30 -14.07 -22.20 1.73
C SER A 30 -13.96 -22.67 0.29
N PHE A 31 -12.71 -22.90 -0.15
CA PHE A 31 -12.37 -23.56 -1.42
C PHE A 31 -11.94 -25.02 -1.23
N GLU A 32 -12.12 -25.58 -0.03
CA GLU A 32 -11.76 -26.97 0.27
C GLU A 32 -12.54 -27.96 -0.60
N GLY A 33 -11.81 -28.85 -1.28
CA GLY A 33 -12.38 -29.82 -2.21
C GLY A 33 -12.90 -29.24 -3.52
N ILE A 34 -12.49 -28.01 -3.89
CA ILE A 34 -12.77 -27.38 -5.19
C ILE A 34 -11.48 -27.32 -6.00
N ASP A 35 -11.47 -27.91 -7.19
CA ASP A 35 -10.32 -27.84 -8.10
C ASP A 35 -10.20 -26.46 -8.74
N THR A 36 -9.25 -25.65 -8.29
CA THR A 36 -8.96 -24.32 -8.84
C THR A 36 -8.22 -24.36 -10.17
N GLY A 37 -7.73 -25.53 -10.61
CA GLY A 37 -6.92 -25.66 -11.82
C GLY A 37 -5.54 -25.01 -11.70
N GLY A 38 -5.01 -24.88 -10.48
CA GLY A 38 -3.70 -24.26 -10.22
C GLY A 38 -3.74 -22.75 -9.99
N ILE A 39 -4.90 -22.11 -10.14
CA ILE A 39 -5.07 -20.68 -9.84
C ILE A 39 -4.92 -20.48 -8.33
N PRO A 40 -4.02 -19.58 -7.88
CA PRO A 40 -3.79 -19.35 -6.47
C PRO A 40 -4.98 -18.62 -5.82
N VAL A 41 -5.33 -19.04 -4.61
CA VAL A 41 -6.41 -18.43 -3.81
C VAL A 41 -5.80 -17.73 -2.59
N TYR A 42 -6.18 -16.49 -2.35
CA TYR A 42 -5.67 -15.66 -1.24
C TYR A 42 -6.81 -15.18 -0.35
N TYR A 43 -6.68 -15.37 0.96
CA TYR A 43 -7.64 -14.91 1.96
C TYR A 43 -7.22 -13.58 2.56
N ILE A 44 -8.08 -12.57 2.43
CA ILE A 44 -7.84 -11.21 2.95
C ILE A 44 -8.47 -11.10 4.35
N SER A 45 -7.66 -10.76 5.35
CA SER A 45 -8.16 -10.41 6.68
C SER A 45 -8.64 -8.95 6.71
N MET A 46 -9.94 -8.74 6.53
CA MET A 46 -10.53 -7.40 6.68
C MET A 46 -10.62 -7.03 8.17
N ARG A 47 -10.15 -5.83 8.54
CA ARG A 47 -10.69 -5.20 9.76
C ARG A 47 -12.08 -4.67 9.41
N PRO A 48 -13.13 -4.97 10.19
CA PRO A 48 -14.37 -4.21 10.05
C PRO A 48 -14.03 -2.74 10.32
N LYS A 49 -14.31 -1.85 9.36
CA LYS A 49 -14.26 -0.41 9.64
C LYS A 49 -15.14 -0.16 10.86
N SER A 50 -14.64 0.67 11.77
CA SER A 50 -15.31 1.05 13.01
C SER A 50 -16.77 1.39 12.74
N ILE A 51 -17.65 0.98 13.66
CA ILE A 51 -19.10 1.27 13.68
C ILE A 51 -19.42 2.76 13.40
N ILE A 52 -18.45 3.65 13.57
CA ILE A 52 -18.52 5.08 13.24
C ILE A 52 -18.86 5.31 11.75
N ASP A 53 -18.30 4.58 10.80
CA ASP A 53 -18.63 4.78 9.37
C ASP A 53 -20.07 4.32 9.04
N HIS A 54 -20.59 3.35 9.78
CA HIS A 54 -22.01 2.97 9.70
C HIS A 54 -22.93 4.03 10.32
N LEU A 55 -22.44 4.84 11.26
CA LEU A 55 -23.21 5.88 11.96
C LEU A 55 -23.23 7.24 11.25
N VAL A 56 -22.27 7.55 10.38
CA VAL A 56 -22.16 8.87 9.70
C VAL A 56 -23.33 9.15 8.73
N SER A 57 -24.23 8.20 8.47
CA SER A 57 -25.34 8.40 7.53
C SER A 57 -26.74 8.13 8.06
N THR A 58 -26.92 7.80 9.34
CA THR A 58 -28.26 7.81 9.96
C THR A 58 -28.69 9.24 10.28
N GLY A 59 -28.49 10.16 9.34
CA GLY A 59 -28.98 11.52 9.38
C GLY A 59 -30.24 11.60 8.54
N LYS A 60 -31.39 11.61 9.23
CA LYS A 60 -32.71 12.11 8.79
C LYS A 60 -32.91 12.25 7.27
N ASP A 61 -33.35 11.19 6.61
CA ASP A 61 -34.09 11.33 5.35
C ASP A 61 -35.19 10.28 5.33
N GLY A 62 -36.42 10.67 5.01
CA GLY A 62 -37.60 9.79 4.91
C GLY A 62 -37.52 8.81 3.74
N LYS A 63 -36.44 8.02 3.66
CA LYS A 63 -36.22 6.99 2.64
C LYS A 63 -37.08 5.77 2.97
N THR A 64 -37.56 5.09 1.93
CA THR A 64 -38.30 3.84 2.09
C THR A 64 -37.33 2.72 2.51
N PRO A 65 -37.78 1.70 3.28
CA PRO A 65 -36.92 0.62 3.76
C PRO A 65 -36.14 -0.12 2.67
N LEU A 66 -36.70 -0.24 1.46
CA LEU A 66 -36.04 -0.84 0.30
C LEU A 66 -34.87 0.02 -0.23
N LYS A 67 -35.00 1.34 -0.19
CA LYS A 67 -33.95 2.27 -0.63
C LYS A 67 -32.79 2.29 0.36
N GLU A 68 -33.09 2.22 1.65
CA GLU A 68 -32.07 2.13 2.71
C GLU A 68 -31.24 0.85 2.58
N LEU A 69 -31.90 -0.29 2.32
CA LEU A 69 -31.22 -1.56 2.07
C LEU A 69 -30.33 -1.51 0.81
N GLY A 70 -30.82 -0.91 -0.29
CA GLY A 70 -30.04 -0.73 -1.51
C GLY A 70 -28.82 0.16 -1.31
N ASP A 71 -28.97 1.29 -0.61
CA ASP A 71 -27.89 2.19 -0.25
C ASP A 71 -26.85 1.52 0.66
N GLN A 72 -27.29 0.62 1.56
CA GLN A 72 -26.40 -0.18 2.40
C GLN A 72 -25.56 -1.17 1.57
N ILE A 73 -26.21 -1.98 0.73
CA ILE A 73 -25.52 -2.99 -0.11
C ILE A 73 -24.50 -2.32 -1.03
N ASN A 74 -24.86 -1.20 -1.66
CA ASN A 74 -23.94 -0.48 -2.54
C ASN A 74 -22.70 0.03 -1.80
N ARG A 75 -22.87 0.55 -0.58
CA ARG A 75 -21.72 1.01 0.23
C ARG A 75 -20.82 -0.12 0.66
N GLU A 76 -21.41 -1.23 1.09
CA GLU A 76 -20.65 -2.45 1.45
C GLU A 76 -19.90 -2.98 0.23
N ALA A 77 -20.56 -3.10 -0.93
CA ALA A 77 -19.95 -3.59 -2.16
C ALA A 77 -18.78 -2.69 -2.63
N SER A 78 -18.97 -1.37 -2.64
CA SER A 78 -17.92 -0.41 -3.03
C SER A 78 -16.72 -0.48 -2.08
N GLY A 79 -16.94 -0.44 -0.76
CA GLY A 79 -15.86 -0.51 0.21
C GLY A 79 -15.11 -1.84 0.18
N ASN A 80 -15.82 -2.95 -0.02
CA ASN A 80 -15.18 -4.27 -0.14
C ASN A 80 -14.39 -4.41 -1.45
N SER A 81 -14.88 -3.83 -2.54
CA SER A 81 -14.16 -3.80 -3.82
C SER A 81 -12.86 -3.00 -3.70
N GLU A 82 -12.90 -1.84 -3.05
CA GLU A 82 -11.72 -1.00 -2.82
C GLU A 82 -10.65 -1.75 -2.01
N ASN A 83 -11.05 -2.38 -0.89
CA ASN A 83 -10.13 -3.16 -0.07
C ASN A 83 -9.52 -4.34 -0.85
N LEU A 84 -10.32 -5.04 -1.65
CA LEU A 84 -9.83 -6.17 -2.43
C LEU A 84 -8.82 -5.73 -3.50
N GLN A 85 -9.09 -4.60 -4.18
CA GLN A 85 -8.12 -4.00 -5.11
C GLN A 85 -6.84 -3.56 -4.41
N GLN A 86 -6.92 -2.98 -3.20
CA GLN A 86 -5.75 -2.63 -2.43
C GLN A 86 -4.93 -3.86 -2.02
N ALA A 87 -5.59 -4.92 -1.53
CA ALA A 87 -4.93 -6.17 -1.18
C ALA A 87 -4.22 -6.78 -2.40
N ALA A 88 -4.88 -6.82 -3.56
CA ALA A 88 -4.28 -7.30 -4.80
C ALA A 88 -3.03 -6.48 -5.17
N ALA A 89 -3.12 -5.15 -5.09
CA ALA A 89 -2.00 -4.30 -5.40
C ALA A 89 -0.80 -4.54 -4.45
N ILE A 90 -1.05 -4.75 -3.15
CA ILE A 90 -0.01 -5.09 -2.16
C ILE A 90 0.65 -6.43 -2.52
N GLU A 91 -0.13 -7.49 -2.78
CA GLU A 91 0.43 -8.81 -3.12
C GLU A 91 1.27 -8.78 -4.40
N TYR A 92 0.87 -7.97 -5.38
CA TYR A 92 1.66 -7.73 -6.58
C TYR A 92 2.99 -7.05 -6.25
N VAL A 93 2.97 -6.00 -5.42
CA VAL A 93 4.20 -5.31 -4.99
C VAL A 93 5.12 -6.23 -4.19
N LEU A 94 4.57 -7.08 -3.33
CA LEU A 94 5.34 -8.08 -2.57
C LEU A 94 5.94 -9.16 -3.47
N GLY A 95 5.43 -9.33 -4.69
CA GLY A 95 5.85 -10.35 -5.65
C GLY A 95 5.22 -11.72 -5.37
N ASN A 96 4.10 -11.73 -4.62
CA ASN A 96 3.36 -12.94 -4.29
C ASN A 96 2.37 -13.34 -5.38
N GLN A 97 2.04 -12.43 -6.31
CA GLN A 97 1.19 -12.68 -7.48
C GLN A 97 1.67 -11.92 -8.71
N GLU A 98 1.29 -12.43 -9.88
CA GLU A 98 1.56 -11.79 -11.17
C GLU A 98 0.53 -10.69 -11.48
N SER A 99 0.84 -9.83 -12.46
CA SER A 99 -0.17 -8.91 -13.01
C SER A 99 -1.19 -9.69 -13.84
N GLY A 100 -2.43 -9.23 -13.88
CA GLY A 100 -3.48 -9.85 -14.69
C GLY A 100 -4.87 -9.63 -14.12
N ILE A 101 -5.79 -10.52 -14.50
CA ILE A 101 -7.17 -10.51 -14.02
C ILE A 101 -7.21 -11.10 -12.63
N ILE A 102 -7.86 -10.40 -11.70
CA ILE A 102 -8.12 -10.85 -10.34
C ILE A 102 -9.61 -11.06 -10.17
N VAL A 103 -9.98 -12.26 -9.72
CA VAL A 103 -11.36 -12.59 -9.37
C VAL A 103 -11.51 -12.52 -7.86
N GLY A 104 -12.15 -11.46 -7.39
CA GLY A 104 -12.49 -11.23 -6.01
C GLY A 104 -13.82 -11.88 -5.62
N VAL A 105 -13.87 -12.53 -4.47
CA VAL A 105 -15.12 -13.01 -3.87
C VAL A 105 -15.26 -12.38 -2.50
N VAL A 106 -16.37 -11.70 -2.28
CA VAL A 106 -16.68 -11.06 -1.00
C VAL A 106 -17.93 -11.71 -0.44
N GLU A 107 -17.85 -12.20 0.80
CA GLU A 107 -18.96 -12.74 1.54
C GLU A 107 -19.20 -11.92 2.81
N THR A 108 -20.43 -11.43 2.94
CA THR A 108 -20.92 -10.74 4.15
C THR A 108 -22.06 -11.55 4.76
N ARG A 109 -22.57 -11.11 5.92
CA ARG A 109 -23.70 -11.78 6.59
C ARG A 109 -24.98 -11.86 5.74
N GLY A 110 -25.16 -10.94 4.79
CA GLY A 110 -26.40 -10.83 4.01
C GLY A 110 -26.21 -10.94 2.50
N SER A 111 -24.99 -10.79 1.99
CA SER A 111 -24.72 -10.68 0.56
C SER A 111 -23.42 -11.39 0.18
N SER A 112 -23.35 -11.81 -1.08
CA SER A 112 -22.12 -12.34 -1.67
C SER A 112 -21.94 -11.67 -3.02
N SER A 113 -20.71 -11.28 -3.36
CA SER A 113 -20.40 -10.70 -4.66
C SER A 113 -19.14 -11.32 -5.25
N ILE A 114 -19.13 -11.42 -6.58
CA ILE A 114 -17.94 -11.75 -7.36
C ILE A 114 -17.56 -10.49 -8.12
N ILE A 115 -16.30 -10.09 -8.00
CA ILE A 115 -15.72 -8.88 -8.57
C ILE A 115 -14.61 -9.32 -9.52
N VAL A 116 -14.63 -8.83 -10.75
CA VAL A 116 -13.56 -9.12 -11.73
C VAL A 116 -12.91 -7.79 -12.06
N HIS A 117 -11.59 -7.70 -11.90
CA HIS A 117 -10.83 -6.50 -12.23
C HIS A 117 -9.45 -6.84 -12.79
N SER A 118 -8.89 -5.93 -13.59
CA SER A 118 -7.50 -6.02 -14.05
C SER A 118 -6.59 -5.23 -13.12
N LEU A 119 -5.48 -5.85 -12.70
CA LEU A 119 -4.43 -5.15 -11.95
C LEU A 119 -3.77 -4.04 -12.79
N ASP A 120 -3.73 -4.15 -14.11
CA ASP A 120 -3.15 -3.09 -14.94
C ASP A 120 -3.92 -1.76 -14.87
N GLU A 121 -5.20 -1.82 -14.51
CA GLU A 121 -6.02 -0.64 -14.32
C GLU A 121 -5.90 -0.04 -12.92
N ASN A 122 -5.28 -0.77 -11.98
CA ASN A 122 -5.15 -0.37 -10.59
C ASN A 122 -4.34 0.95 -10.48
N PRO A 123 -4.85 1.96 -9.73
CA PRO A 123 -4.16 3.22 -9.54
C PRO A 123 -2.72 3.08 -9.00
N LEU A 124 -2.47 2.13 -8.10
CA LEU A 124 -1.13 1.87 -7.57
C LEU A 124 -0.17 1.46 -8.68
N ILE A 125 -0.58 0.51 -9.52
CA ILE A 125 0.27 -0.01 -10.61
C ILE A 125 0.55 1.09 -11.63
N LYS A 126 -0.44 1.93 -11.94
CA LYS A 126 -0.26 3.10 -12.81
C LYS A 126 0.71 4.11 -12.21
N ALA A 127 0.56 4.45 -10.93
CA ALA A 127 1.44 5.36 -10.22
C ALA A 127 2.88 4.82 -10.12
N MET A 128 3.06 3.51 -9.92
CA MET A 128 4.37 2.87 -9.96
C MET A 128 5.02 2.96 -11.35
N LYS A 129 4.24 2.78 -12.42
CA LYS A 129 4.72 2.97 -13.79
C LYS A 129 5.14 4.42 -14.05
N GLU A 130 4.39 5.41 -13.53
CA GLU A 130 4.77 6.83 -13.62
C GLU A 130 6.08 7.12 -12.88
N CYS A 131 6.28 6.54 -11.70
CA CYS A 131 7.54 6.67 -10.95
C CYS A 131 8.76 6.10 -11.71
N HIS A 132 8.55 5.14 -12.62
CA HIS A 132 9.63 4.52 -13.37
C HIS A 132 10.38 5.49 -14.30
N GLU A 133 9.74 6.61 -14.65
CA GLU A 133 10.38 7.68 -15.44
C GLU A 133 11.57 8.34 -14.71
N ARG A 134 11.62 8.24 -13.37
CA ARG A 134 12.65 8.88 -12.54
C ARG A 134 13.52 7.90 -11.76
N ILE A 135 12.97 6.75 -11.39
CA ILE A 135 13.66 5.75 -10.57
C ILE A 135 13.51 4.35 -11.14
N LYS A 136 14.50 3.48 -10.89
CA LYS A 136 14.43 2.07 -11.32
C LYS A 136 13.28 1.36 -10.60
N SER A 137 12.50 0.55 -11.33
CA SER A 137 11.39 -0.24 -10.78
C SER A 137 11.79 -1.12 -9.61
N GLU A 138 13.01 -1.68 -9.67
CA GLU A 138 13.59 -2.52 -8.63
C GLU A 138 13.80 -1.75 -7.32
N VAL A 139 14.30 -0.50 -7.41
CA VAL A 139 14.52 0.38 -6.25
C VAL A 139 13.19 0.78 -5.63
N MET A 140 12.21 1.19 -6.45
CA MET A 140 10.87 1.50 -5.96
C MET A 140 10.21 0.30 -5.28
N SER A 141 10.29 -0.89 -5.91
CA SER A 141 9.76 -2.12 -5.34
C SER A 141 10.43 -2.47 -4.01
N ALA A 142 11.77 -2.33 -3.91
CA ALA A 142 12.50 -2.57 -2.67
C ALA A 142 12.06 -1.60 -1.55
N ILE A 143 11.98 -0.29 -1.85
CA ILE A 143 11.51 0.70 -0.88
C ILE A 143 10.08 0.41 -0.42
N LEU A 144 9.17 0.10 -1.34
CA LEU A 144 7.79 -0.23 -0.97
C LEU A 144 7.73 -1.49 -0.09
N LYS A 145 8.49 -2.54 -0.42
CA LYS A 145 8.58 -3.76 0.40
C LYS A 145 9.11 -3.47 1.81
N ILE A 146 10.20 -2.72 1.93
CA ILE A 146 10.74 -2.27 3.22
C ILE A 146 9.68 -1.46 3.98
N SER A 147 8.96 -0.58 3.27
CA SER A 147 7.93 0.27 3.87
C SER A 147 6.75 -0.55 4.39
N PHE A 148 6.29 -1.56 3.62
CA PHE A 148 5.28 -2.50 4.06
C PHE A 148 5.73 -3.28 5.30
N ASP A 149 6.97 -3.76 5.32
CA ASP A 149 7.52 -4.47 6.46
C ASP A 149 7.59 -3.58 7.72
N ILE A 150 8.03 -2.32 7.59
CA ILE A 150 7.99 -1.32 8.67
C ILE A 150 6.58 -1.12 9.19
N ILE A 151 5.58 -0.95 8.31
CA ILE A 151 4.19 -0.72 8.71
C ILE A 151 3.60 -1.91 9.45
N MET A 152 3.88 -3.12 8.95
CA MET A 152 3.30 -4.34 9.48
C MET A 152 3.94 -4.80 10.78
N THR A 153 5.27 -4.80 10.83
CA THR A 153 6.02 -5.38 11.94
C THR A 153 6.39 -4.33 12.99
N GLY A 154 6.51 -3.07 12.57
CA GLY A 154 7.07 -2.02 13.41
C GLY A 154 8.47 -2.40 13.91
N ARG A 155 8.78 -2.00 15.13
CA ARG A 155 9.97 -2.46 15.86
C ARG A 155 9.62 -2.64 17.33
N GLU A 156 9.98 -3.79 17.90
CA GLU A 156 9.75 -4.11 19.32
C GLU A 156 8.29 -3.89 19.76
N GLY A 157 7.33 -4.17 18.87
CA GLY A 157 5.89 -4.00 19.14
C GLY A 157 5.37 -2.57 19.06
N LYS A 158 6.21 -1.60 18.68
CA LYS A 158 5.83 -0.20 18.44
C LYS A 158 5.65 0.07 16.95
N LYS A 159 4.63 0.84 16.61
CA LYS A 159 4.48 1.40 15.26
C LYS A 159 5.63 2.37 15.00
N MET A 160 6.05 2.46 13.74
CA MET A 160 7.10 3.38 13.31
C MET A 160 6.62 4.20 12.13
N GLY A 161 7.05 5.45 12.08
CA GLY A 161 6.93 6.29 10.90
C GLY A 161 8.30 6.59 10.32
N ALA A 162 8.44 6.54 9.00
CA ALA A 162 9.68 6.85 8.30
C ALA A 162 9.36 7.54 6.98
N ALA A 163 10.39 8.13 6.35
CA ALA A 163 10.26 8.72 5.03
C ALA A 163 11.53 8.45 4.21
N PHE A 164 11.34 8.08 2.95
CA PHE A 164 12.38 7.85 1.97
C PHE A 164 12.24 8.87 0.84
N ILE A 165 13.28 9.65 0.59
CA ILE A 165 13.37 10.56 -0.55
C ILE A 165 14.32 9.94 -1.57
N ILE A 166 13.81 9.63 -2.75
CA ILE A 166 14.46 8.75 -3.72
C ILE A 166 14.72 9.50 -5.03
N GLY A 167 15.96 9.50 -5.49
CA GLY A 167 16.43 10.24 -6.66
C GLY A 167 16.78 11.69 -6.35
N ASP A 168 17.45 12.35 -7.30
CA ASP A 168 17.95 13.73 -7.17
C ASP A 168 18.70 13.98 -5.85
N SER A 169 19.46 12.98 -5.40
CA SER A 169 19.99 12.93 -4.04
C SER A 169 20.92 14.10 -3.75
N GLU A 170 21.68 14.57 -4.75
CA GLU A 170 22.53 15.75 -4.60
C GLU A 170 21.72 17.00 -4.23
N GLU A 171 20.60 17.24 -4.91
CA GLU A 171 19.77 18.41 -4.66
C GLU A 171 18.99 18.28 -3.35
N VAL A 172 18.50 17.08 -3.04
CA VAL A 172 17.90 16.76 -1.74
C VAL A 172 18.91 17.02 -0.61
N MET A 173 20.17 16.63 -0.78
CA MET A 173 21.23 16.85 0.22
C MET A 173 21.55 18.34 0.42
N LYS A 174 21.50 19.17 -0.63
CA LYS A 174 21.66 20.64 -0.51
C LYS A 174 20.50 21.32 0.22
N ARG A 175 19.29 20.74 0.13
CA ARG A 175 18.06 21.26 0.76
C ARG A 175 17.70 20.50 2.03
N SER A 176 18.72 20.02 2.73
CA SER A 176 18.55 19.33 3.99
C SER A 176 19.79 19.48 4.85
N HIS A 177 19.64 19.22 6.13
CA HIS A 177 20.76 19.11 7.06
C HIS A 177 20.60 17.89 7.96
N GLN A 178 21.72 17.46 8.52
CA GLN A 178 21.79 16.27 9.36
C GLN A 178 21.30 16.61 10.78
N LEU A 179 20.30 15.89 11.30
CA LEU A 179 19.80 16.09 12.68
C LEU A 179 20.61 15.29 13.71
N ILE A 180 20.92 14.05 13.36
CA ILE A 180 21.66 13.08 14.19
C ILE A 180 22.79 12.47 13.36
N LEU A 181 23.83 11.89 13.97
CA LEU A 181 24.90 11.22 13.23
C LEU A 181 24.34 10.27 12.15
N ASN A 182 24.81 10.44 10.91
CA ASN A 182 24.36 9.62 9.79
C ASN A 182 24.95 8.20 9.94
N PRO A 183 24.14 7.15 10.16
CA PRO A 183 24.64 5.80 10.34
C PRO A 183 25.19 5.18 9.05
N TYR A 184 24.93 5.78 7.87
CA TYR A 184 25.45 5.30 6.59
C TYR A 184 26.76 5.99 6.18
N ALA A 185 27.21 7.01 6.89
CA ALA A 185 28.45 7.72 6.54
C ALA A 185 29.68 6.81 6.75
N GLY A 186 30.55 6.75 5.74
CA GLY A 186 31.80 5.99 5.80
C GLY A 186 31.68 4.48 5.53
N HIS A 187 30.48 3.99 5.19
CA HIS A 187 30.28 2.59 4.80
C HIS A 187 30.34 2.41 3.28
N ASP A 188 30.83 1.26 2.82
CA ASP A 188 30.84 0.92 1.39
C ASP A 188 29.43 0.81 0.82
N GLU A 189 29.26 1.15 -0.46
CA GLU A 189 27.96 1.10 -1.16
C GLU A 189 27.26 -0.26 -1.04
N ALA A 190 28.03 -1.35 -0.97
CA ALA A 190 27.52 -2.71 -0.78
C ALA A 190 26.66 -2.87 0.48
N TYR A 191 26.92 -2.08 1.54
CA TYR A 191 26.15 -2.09 2.80
C TYR A 191 25.06 -1.02 2.84
N ARG A 192 24.98 -0.16 1.83
CA ARG A 192 24.06 0.98 1.77
C ARG A 192 22.96 0.81 0.74
N ASN A 193 23.00 -0.25 -0.07
CA ASN A 193 22.04 -0.46 -1.13
C ASN A 193 20.72 -1.06 -0.59
N VAL A 194 19.58 -0.49 -0.97
CA VAL A 194 18.24 -0.99 -0.61
C VAL A 194 17.87 -2.29 -1.33
N LEU A 195 18.55 -2.60 -2.44
CA LEU A 195 18.38 -3.87 -3.16
C LEU A 195 19.02 -5.04 -2.40
N ASP A 196 19.95 -4.77 -1.48
CA ASP A 196 20.50 -5.80 -0.61
C ASP A 196 19.60 -6.02 0.62
N LYS A 197 18.93 -7.18 0.65
CA LYS A 197 18.06 -7.57 1.76
C LYS A 197 18.78 -7.64 3.11
N ARG A 198 20.10 -7.82 3.14
CA ARG A 198 20.89 -7.82 4.39
C ARG A 198 20.88 -6.46 5.07
N ASN A 199 20.70 -5.39 4.31
CA ASN A 199 20.61 -4.02 4.82
C ASN A 199 19.21 -3.70 5.39
N TRP A 200 18.18 -4.51 5.11
CA TRP A 200 16.80 -4.16 5.49
C TRP A 200 16.59 -4.08 6.99
N GLU A 201 17.24 -4.95 7.78
CA GLU A 201 17.18 -4.86 9.24
C GLU A 201 17.83 -3.57 9.77
N SER A 202 18.92 -3.11 9.15
CA SER A 202 19.55 -1.83 9.48
C SER A 202 18.65 -0.65 9.11
N ILE A 203 18.01 -0.69 7.93
CA ILE A 203 17.04 0.33 7.53
C ILE A 203 15.89 0.41 8.54
N LYS A 204 15.35 -0.73 8.99
CA LYS A 204 14.30 -0.78 10.01
C LYS A 204 14.76 -0.23 11.35
N GLU A 205 15.97 -0.55 11.77
CA GLU A 205 16.53 -0.02 13.02
C GLU A 205 16.65 1.51 12.95
N PHE A 206 17.16 2.03 11.83
CA PHE A 206 17.34 3.47 11.61
C PHE A 206 16.04 4.21 11.27
N ALA A 207 14.96 3.50 10.92
CA ALA A 207 13.65 4.10 10.66
C ALA A 207 13.03 4.75 11.91
N GLN A 208 13.56 4.43 13.10
CA GLN A 208 13.20 5.07 14.36
C GLN A 208 13.82 6.46 14.54
N LEU A 209 14.84 6.81 13.74
CA LEU A 209 15.49 8.10 13.80
C LEU A 209 14.57 9.20 13.29
N ASP A 210 14.69 10.41 13.85
CA ASP A 210 13.96 11.55 13.30
C ASP A 210 14.62 12.06 12.01
N GLY A 211 13.79 12.47 11.06
CA GLY A 211 14.19 12.87 9.71
C GLY A 211 13.84 11.84 8.64
N VAL A 212 14.54 11.93 7.52
CA VAL A 212 14.30 11.12 6.31
C VAL A 212 15.55 10.33 5.91
N PHE A 213 15.32 9.26 5.15
CA PHE A 213 16.35 8.61 4.33
C PHE A 213 16.48 9.35 3.00
N VAL A 214 17.72 9.55 2.54
CA VAL A 214 18.01 10.05 1.20
C VAL A 214 18.64 8.92 0.41
N VAL A 215 18.00 8.52 -0.68
CA VAL A 215 18.35 7.38 -1.53
C VAL A 215 18.52 7.87 -2.96
N ASP A 216 19.54 7.42 -3.67
CA ASP A 216 19.68 7.76 -5.09
C ASP A 216 18.87 6.83 -6.01
N GLU A 217 18.88 7.13 -7.31
CA GLU A 217 18.19 6.36 -8.35
C GLU A 217 18.71 4.93 -8.53
N ASN A 218 19.89 4.62 -8.00
CA ASN A 218 20.50 3.28 -8.00
C ASN A 218 20.20 2.49 -6.73
N GLY A 219 19.51 3.11 -5.76
CA GLY A 219 19.13 2.48 -4.51
C GLY A 219 20.18 2.62 -3.41
N ILE A 220 21.21 3.44 -3.57
CA ILE A 220 22.20 3.68 -2.52
C ILE A 220 21.67 4.70 -1.53
N ILE A 221 21.67 4.35 -0.25
CA ILE A 221 21.36 5.28 0.83
C ILE A 221 22.58 6.17 1.08
N HIS A 222 22.40 7.48 0.91
CA HIS A 222 23.39 8.50 1.21
C HIS A 222 23.33 8.92 2.68
N ALA A 223 22.12 9.01 3.23
CA ALA A 223 21.93 9.39 4.61
C ALA A 223 20.62 8.88 5.20
N ALA A 224 20.62 8.71 6.53
CA ALA A 224 19.42 8.61 7.34
C ALA A 224 19.42 9.71 8.41
N GLY A 225 18.26 10.14 8.87
CA GLY A 225 18.12 11.12 9.94
C GLY A 225 18.33 12.58 9.51
N ARG A 226 17.88 12.92 8.30
CA ARG A 226 17.99 14.29 7.75
C ARG A 226 16.70 15.08 7.88
N TYR A 227 16.82 16.35 8.25
CA TYR A 227 15.72 17.32 8.18
C TYR A 227 15.70 17.99 6.81
N LEU A 228 14.53 18.12 6.21
CA LEU A 228 14.36 18.76 4.91
C LEU A 228 14.08 20.26 5.10
N ASP A 229 14.96 21.10 4.55
CA ASP A 229 14.89 22.55 4.59
C ASP A 229 14.02 23.08 3.43
N VAL A 230 12.72 22.78 3.49
CA VAL A 230 11.76 23.07 2.42
C VAL A 230 10.57 23.90 2.92
N ASP A 231 10.07 24.80 2.07
CA ASP A 231 8.86 25.58 2.36
C ASP A 231 7.60 24.76 2.05
N GLY A 232 6.88 24.38 3.11
CA GLY A 232 5.61 23.64 3.04
C GLY A 232 4.41 24.46 2.56
N LYS A 233 4.57 25.74 2.23
CA LYS A 233 3.48 26.55 1.66
C LYS A 233 2.96 25.97 0.34
N ASN A 234 1.66 26.14 0.12
CA ASN A 234 0.95 25.73 -1.11
C ASN A 234 1.08 24.24 -1.44
N ILE A 235 1.29 23.40 -0.43
CA ILE A 235 1.21 21.95 -0.55
C ILE A 235 -0.22 21.53 -0.22
N ASP A 236 -0.91 20.98 -1.22
CA ASP A 236 -2.26 20.46 -1.07
C ASP A 236 -2.19 19.02 -0.55
N ILE A 237 -2.05 18.89 0.77
CA ILE A 237 -2.11 17.60 1.46
C ILE A 237 -3.30 17.54 2.40
N GLU A 238 -3.77 16.33 2.67
CA GLU A 238 -4.87 16.08 3.58
C GLU A 238 -4.60 16.69 4.97
N LYS A 239 -5.62 17.34 5.54
CA LYS A 239 -5.52 17.97 6.85
C LYS A 239 -5.26 16.91 7.93
N GLY A 240 -4.36 17.22 8.86
CA GLY A 240 -3.99 16.32 9.96
C GLY A 240 -2.73 15.47 9.70
N LEU A 241 -2.14 15.56 8.52
CA LEU A 241 -0.82 15.01 8.25
C LEU A 241 0.28 15.87 8.91
N GLY A 242 1.25 15.20 9.55
CA GLY A 242 2.33 15.86 10.29
C GLY A 242 3.40 16.50 9.40
N GLY A 243 4.33 17.22 10.02
CA GLY A 243 5.40 17.97 9.32
C GLY A 243 6.22 17.13 8.33
N ARG A 244 6.48 15.85 8.64
CA ARG A 244 7.22 14.94 7.74
C ARG A 244 6.52 14.72 6.39
N HIS A 245 5.19 14.67 6.37
CA HIS A 245 4.42 14.54 5.12
C HIS A 245 4.49 15.83 4.29
N VAL A 246 4.33 16.98 4.96
CA VAL A 246 4.46 18.31 4.31
C VAL A 246 5.83 18.46 3.68
N SER A 247 6.90 18.16 4.42
CA SER A 247 8.27 18.25 3.93
C SER A 247 8.56 17.27 2.79
N ALA A 248 8.04 16.03 2.87
CA ALA A 248 8.18 15.04 1.81
C ALA A 248 7.49 15.47 0.51
N ALA A 249 6.26 16.00 0.60
CA ALA A 249 5.57 16.54 -0.56
C ALA A 249 6.30 17.77 -1.13
N ALA A 250 6.75 18.69 -0.26
CA ALA A 250 7.48 19.89 -0.69
C ALA A 250 8.82 19.57 -1.37
N ILE A 251 9.62 18.66 -0.82
CA ILE A 251 10.90 18.30 -1.47
C ILE A 251 10.66 17.64 -2.83
N SER A 252 9.59 16.83 -2.99
CA SER A 252 9.24 16.23 -4.28
C SER A 252 8.75 17.24 -5.34
N ARG A 253 8.39 18.46 -4.94
CA ARG A 253 8.07 19.59 -5.83
C ARG A 253 9.32 20.37 -6.21
N ASP A 254 10.20 20.59 -5.24
CA ASP A 254 11.37 21.43 -5.42
C ASP A 254 12.50 20.67 -6.16
N THR A 255 12.46 19.34 -6.15
CA THR A 255 13.40 18.42 -6.81
C THR A 255 12.67 17.51 -7.80
N VAL A 256 13.41 16.67 -8.53
CA VAL A 256 12.78 15.57 -9.29
C VAL A 256 12.61 14.29 -8.46
N ALA A 257 12.91 14.32 -7.16
CA ALA A 257 12.82 13.15 -6.29
C ALA A 257 11.38 12.67 -6.08
N ILE A 258 11.24 11.38 -5.77
CA ILE A 258 10.00 10.76 -5.31
C ILE A 258 10.08 10.58 -3.80
N ALA A 259 9.02 10.94 -3.08
CA ALA A 259 9.00 10.81 -1.63
C ALA A 259 8.00 9.73 -1.18
N VAL A 260 8.46 8.74 -0.42
CA VAL A 260 7.62 7.71 0.20
C VAL A 260 7.56 7.99 1.70
N THR A 261 6.37 8.08 2.27
CA THR A 261 6.19 8.28 3.72
C THR A 261 5.34 7.20 4.34
N ILE A 262 5.63 6.94 5.61
CA ILE A 262 4.96 5.95 6.45
C ILE A 262 4.46 6.67 7.70
N SER A 263 3.15 6.65 7.92
CA SER A 263 2.53 7.26 9.09
C SER A 263 2.58 6.32 10.30
N GLU A 264 3.20 6.77 11.39
CA GLU A 264 3.27 6.03 12.66
C GLU A 264 1.88 5.75 13.25
N SER A 265 0.99 6.74 13.24
CA SER A 265 -0.35 6.64 13.85
C SER A 265 -1.28 5.71 13.07
N GLY A 266 -1.28 5.85 11.74
CA GLY A 266 -2.25 5.21 10.84
C GLY A 266 -1.79 3.91 10.18
N GLY A 267 -0.48 3.64 10.09
CA GLY A 267 0.01 2.54 9.24
C GLY A 267 -0.33 2.77 7.76
N VAL A 268 -0.30 4.04 7.34
CA VAL A 268 -0.61 4.46 5.98
C VAL A 268 0.69 4.75 5.25
N LEU A 269 0.84 4.17 4.06
CA LEU A 269 1.90 4.48 3.12
C LEU A 269 1.40 5.52 2.12
N ARG A 270 2.18 6.59 1.92
CA ARG A 270 1.91 7.59 0.89
C ARG A 270 3.11 7.77 -0.02
N VAL A 271 2.87 8.04 -1.29
CA VAL A 271 3.91 8.40 -2.26
C VAL A 271 3.57 9.74 -2.88
N TYR A 272 4.55 10.63 -2.87
CA TYR A 272 4.47 11.97 -3.45
C TYR A 272 5.42 12.11 -4.64
N LYS A 273 4.90 12.74 -5.69
CA LYS A 273 5.65 13.16 -6.87
C LYS A 273 5.14 14.54 -7.28
N ASP A 274 6.03 15.50 -7.46
CA ASP A 274 5.68 16.87 -7.85
C ASP A 274 4.66 17.53 -6.87
N ALA A 275 4.84 17.32 -5.56
CA ALA A 275 3.91 17.67 -4.46
C ALA A 275 2.51 17.03 -4.52
N LYS A 276 2.23 16.17 -5.49
CA LYS A 276 0.97 15.44 -5.57
C LYS A 276 1.11 14.09 -4.91
N GLU A 277 0.11 13.75 -4.11
CA GLU A 277 -0.08 12.37 -3.68
C GLU A 277 -0.54 11.53 -4.87
N ILE A 278 0.28 10.57 -5.26
CA ILE A 278 -0.02 9.64 -6.35
C ILE A 278 -0.42 8.25 -5.82
N ILE A 279 -0.08 7.95 -4.57
CA ILE A 279 -0.42 6.69 -3.89
C ILE A 279 -0.78 7.00 -2.44
N CYS A 280 -1.89 6.42 -1.98
CA CYS A 280 -2.26 6.34 -0.57
C CYS A 280 -2.76 4.93 -0.29
N MET A 281 -2.13 4.22 0.63
CA MET A 281 -2.48 2.85 0.99
C MET A 281 -2.51 2.67 2.49
N GLU A 282 -3.65 2.20 2.98
CA GLU A 282 -3.74 1.65 4.33
C GLU A 282 -3.26 0.20 4.27
N CYS A 283 -2.18 -0.14 4.99
CA CYS A 283 -1.73 -1.52 4.98
C CYS A 283 -2.67 -2.40 5.78
N MET A 284 -3.25 -3.37 5.08
CA MET A 284 -3.90 -4.52 5.69
C MET A 284 -2.87 -5.62 5.98
N LYS A 285 -3.26 -6.62 6.77
CA LYS A 285 -2.46 -7.84 6.86
C LYS A 285 -2.35 -8.47 5.46
N PRO A 286 -1.18 -9.02 5.06
CA PRO A 286 -1.03 -9.72 3.80
C PRO A 286 -2.05 -10.82 3.68
N ALA A 287 -2.43 -11.09 2.44
CA ALA A 287 -3.38 -12.14 2.16
C ALA A 287 -2.74 -13.50 2.42
N VAL A 288 -3.49 -14.40 3.06
CA VAL A 288 -3.02 -15.75 3.37
C VAL A 288 -3.30 -16.63 2.17
N ARG A 289 -2.25 -17.13 1.53
CA ARG A 289 -2.40 -18.08 0.42
C ARG A 289 -2.98 -19.40 0.94
N TYR A 290 -4.05 -19.85 0.31
CA TYR A 290 -4.58 -21.20 0.47
C TYR A 290 -3.62 -22.17 -0.22
N ILE A 291 -3.18 -23.19 0.52
CA ILE A 291 -2.26 -24.23 0.06
C ILE A 291 -3.04 -25.53 -0.10
#